data_AF-V6M5W9-F1
#
_entry.id   AF-V6M5W9-F1
#
_cell.length_a   1.000
_cell.length_b   1.000
_cell.length_c   1.000
_cell.angle_alpha   90.00
_cell.angle_beta   90.00
_cell.angle_gamma   90.00
#
_symmetry.space_group_name_H-M   'P 1'
#
loop_
_entity.id
_entity.type
_entity.pdbx_description
1 polymer ?
#
loop_
_entity_poly.entity_id
_entity_poly.type
_entity_poly.pdbx_seq_one_letter_code
_entity_poly.pdbx_strand_id
1 'polypeptide(L)'
;MDNLENLKVAVSTILNKKFEDYADLFILDADIKSIGNWILIAETMNMQRNKIYRWYNDTHRRKLFPRLTEEDKSIIQRELVCFLSNNQAPNKQRQLQIQSMLSQQYHRNTFTIFLNNSIKKFQRVQKLNDDEEQSLQYHDGVFSYFLQ
;
A
#
# COMPACT_ATOMS: atom_id res chain seq x y z
N MET A 1 -12.74 -37.15 -16.32
CA MET A 1 -11.97 -36.04 -16.94
C MET A 1 -12.87 -34.89 -17.38
N ASP A 2 -14.15 -35.13 -17.67
CA ASP A 2 -15.11 -34.12 -18.16
C ASP A 2 -15.36 -32.91 -17.24
N ASN A 3 -15.16 -33.04 -15.93
CA ASN A 3 -15.44 -31.95 -14.99
C ASN A 3 -14.39 -30.83 -15.04
N LEU A 4 -13.10 -31.16 -15.25
CA LEU A 4 -12.04 -30.17 -15.29
C LEU A 4 -12.09 -29.32 -16.56
N GLU A 5 -12.43 -29.95 -17.69
CA GLU A 5 -12.52 -29.26 -18.98
C GLU A 5 -13.75 -28.33 -19.01
N ASN A 6 -14.89 -28.77 -18.49
CA ASN A 6 -16.08 -27.93 -18.33
C ASN A 6 -15.82 -26.74 -17.40
N LEU A 7 -15.06 -26.95 -16.32
CA LEU A 7 -14.67 -25.90 -15.40
C LEU A 7 -13.71 -24.90 -16.07
N LYS A 8 -12.75 -25.38 -16.86
CA LYS A 8 -11.85 -24.53 -17.66
C LYS A 8 -12.62 -23.69 -18.67
N VAL A 9 -13.61 -24.25 -19.36
CA VAL A 9 -14.48 -23.52 -20.29
C VAL A 9 -15.33 -22.48 -19.55
N ALA A 10 -15.89 -22.80 -18.38
CA ALA A 10 -16.64 -21.84 -17.57
C ALA A 10 -15.75 -20.68 -17.10
N VAL A 11 -14.56 -20.98 -16.57
CA VAL A 11 -13.58 -19.97 -16.14
C VAL A 11 -13.06 -19.15 -17.32
N SER A 12 -12.86 -19.77 -18.49
CA SER A 12 -12.44 -19.10 -19.72
C SER A 12 -13.53 -18.16 -20.23
N THR A 13 -14.80 -18.58 -20.19
CA THR A 13 -15.95 -17.74 -20.56
C THR A 13 -16.07 -16.52 -19.66
N ILE A 14 -15.83 -16.70 -18.36
CA ILE A 14 -15.79 -15.62 -17.37
C ILE A 14 -14.60 -14.70 -17.69
N LEU A 15 -13.38 -15.22 -17.80
CA LEU A 15 -12.17 -14.39 -17.85
C LEU A 15 -11.73 -13.89 -19.24
N ASN A 16 -12.29 -14.41 -20.35
CA ASN A 16 -11.94 -14.02 -21.72
C ASN A 16 -12.50 -12.66 -22.16
N LYS A 17 -13.44 -12.07 -21.41
CA LYS A 17 -13.59 -10.61 -21.43
C LYS A 17 -12.31 -10.08 -20.83
N LYS A 18 -11.37 -9.60 -21.66
CA LYS A 18 -10.04 -9.16 -21.23
C LYS A 18 -10.17 -8.42 -19.90
N PHE A 19 -9.24 -8.61 -18.97
CA PHE A 19 -9.19 -7.91 -17.68
C PHE A 19 -9.32 -6.37 -17.77
N GLU A 20 -9.22 -5.81 -18.98
CA GLU A 20 -9.42 -4.42 -19.36
C GLU A 20 -10.90 -4.06 -19.70
N ASP A 21 -11.71 -5.03 -20.15
CA ASP A 21 -13.11 -4.88 -20.61
C ASP A 21 -14.15 -5.22 -19.54
N TYR A 22 -13.74 -5.59 -18.32
CA TYR A 22 -14.66 -5.63 -17.20
C TYR A 22 -15.06 -4.21 -16.83
N ALA A 23 -16.10 -3.72 -17.52
CA ALA A 23 -16.74 -2.44 -17.28
C ALA A 23 -17.17 -2.29 -15.82
N ASP A 24 -17.42 -3.42 -15.14
CA ASP A 24 -17.72 -3.48 -13.72
C ASP A 24 -16.68 -4.34 -12.96
N LEU A 25 -15.88 -3.66 -12.14
CA LEU A 25 -14.87 -4.29 -11.29
C LEU A 25 -15.48 -5.23 -10.23
N PHE A 26 -16.73 -5.01 -9.82
CA PHE A 26 -17.39 -5.83 -8.80
C PHE A 26 -17.82 -7.20 -9.35
N ILE A 27 -18.20 -7.28 -10.62
CA ILE A 27 -18.53 -8.55 -11.27
C ILE A 27 -17.29 -9.45 -11.32
N LEU A 28 -16.15 -8.90 -11.74
CA LEU A 28 -14.88 -9.60 -11.77
C LEU A 28 -14.42 -10.09 -10.38
N ASP A 29 -14.63 -9.28 -9.34
CA ASP A 29 -14.33 -9.67 -7.95
C ASP A 29 -15.21 -10.83 -7.48
N ALA A 30 -16.51 -10.80 -7.81
CA ALA A 30 -17.45 -11.88 -7.48
C ALA A 30 -17.08 -13.19 -8.19
N ASP A 31 -16.73 -13.11 -9.48
CA ASP A 31 -16.34 -14.25 -10.28
C ASP A 31 -15.02 -14.89 -9.82
N ILE A 32 -14.00 -14.08 -9.52
CA ILE A 32 -12.73 -14.60 -9.00
C ILE A 32 -12.94 -15.26 -7.63
N LYS A 33 -13.81 -14.69 -6.78
CA LYS A 33 -14.17 -15.27 -5.48
C LYS A 33 -14.94 -16.58 -5.61
N SER A 34 -15.87 -16.67 -6.57
CA SER A 34 -16.68 -17.89 -6.77
C SER A 34 -15.81 -19.05 -7.26
N ILE A 35 -14.80 -18.78 -8.09
CA ILE A 35 -13.85 -19.79 -8.56
C ILE A 35 -12.95 -20.27 -7.41
N GLY A 36 -12.36 -19.35 -6.64
CA GLY A 36 -11.51 -19.64 -5.47
C GLY A 36 -10.22 -20.44 -5.74
N ASN A 37 -10.06 -21.00 -6.94
CA ASN A 37 -8.96 -21.86 -7.34
C ASN A 37 -7.95 -21.09 -8.22
N TRP A 38 -6.89 -20.62 -7.58
CA TRP A 38 -5.82 -19.86 -8.24
C TRP A 38 -5.02 -20.64 -9.29
N ILE A 39 -4.97 -21.98 -9.20
CA ILE A 39 -4.26 -22.81 -10.18
C ILE A 39 -5.07 -22.80 -11.48
N LEU A 40 -6.37 -23.07 -11.37
CA LEU A 40 -7.28 -23.07 -12.51
C LEU A 40 -7.34 -21.70 -13.20
N ILE A 41 -7.50 -20.61 -12.43
CA ILE A 41 -7.50 -19.25 -12.97
C ILE A 41 -6.19 -18.99 -13.74
N ALA A 42 -5.05 -19.44 -13.19
CA ALA A 42 -3.76 -19.26 -13.79
C ALA A 42 -3.57 -20.04 -15.10
N GLU A 43 -4.02 -21.30 -15.13
CA GLU A 43 -4.04 -22.13 -16.33
C GLU A 43 -4.91 -21.51 -17.42
N THR A 44 -6.12 -21.09 -17.08
CA THR A 44 -7.04 -20.45 -18.04
C THR A 44 -6.46 -19.16 -18.62
N MET A 45 -5.78 -18.38 -17.79
CA MET A 45 -5.19 -17.10 -18.18
C MET A 45 -3.81 -17.24 -18.83
N ASN A 46 -3.27 -18.45 -18.92
CA ASN A 46 -1.89 -18.69 -19.36
C ASN A 46 -0.86 -17.79 -18.65
N MET A 47 -0.98 -17.65 -17.34
CA MET A 47 -0.11 -16.84 -16.51
C MET A 47 0.33 -17.62 -15.28
N GLN A 48 1.44 -17.22 -14.67
CA GLN A 48 1.87 -17.82 -13.41
C GLN A 48 0.86 -17.52 -12.28
N ARG A 49 0.49 -18.54 -11.51
CA ARG A 49 -0.40 -18.44 -10.33
C ARG A 49 -0.06 -17.25 -9.42
N ASN A 50 1.21 -17.13 -9.05
CA ASN A 50 1.66 -16.07 -8.14
C ASN A 50 1.47 -14.67 -8.74
N LYS A 51 1.64 -14.52 -10.06
CA LYS A 51 1.48 -13.25 -10.77
C LYS A 51 0.02 -12.79 -10.73
N ILE A 52 -0.92 -13.68 -11.05
CA ILE A 52 -2.36 -13.39 -10.97
C ILE A 52 -2.81 -13.11 -9.55
N TYR A 53 -2.39 -13.96 -8.60
CA TYR A 53 -2.77 -13.78 -7.20
C TYR A 53 -2.33 -12.40 -6.67
N ARG A 54 -1.10 -11.99 -6.97
CA ARG A 54 -0.57 -10.67 -6.58
C ARG A 54 -1.30 -9.56 -7.32
N TRP A 55 -1.45 -9.66 -8.63
CA TRP A 55 -2.18 -8.65 -9.40
C TRP A 55 -3.61 -8.45 -8.85
N TYR A 56 -4.33 -9.53 -8.55
CA TYR A 56 -5.68 -9.46 -8.02
C TYR A 56 -5.70 -8.77 -6.65
N ASN A 57 -4.89 -9.23 -5.70
CA ASN A 57 -4.91 -8.68 -4.34
C ASN A 57 -4.30 -7.28 -4.24
N ASP A 58 -3.27 -6.99 -5.03
CA ASP A 58 -2.48 -5.76 -4.88
C ASP A 58 -2.87 -4.69 -5.89
N THR A 59 -3.60 -5.02 -6.96
CA THR A 59 -4.02 -4.06 -8.00
C THR A 59 -5.53 -4.02 -8.15
N HIS A 60 -6.18 -5.14 -8.48
CA HIS A 60 -7.62 -5.16 -8.74
C HIS A 60 -8.42 -4.80 -7.49
N ARG A 61 -8.19 -5.54 -6.39
CA ARG A 61 -8.92 -5.30 -5.14
C ARG A 61 -8.76 -3.87 -4.64
N ARG A 62 -7.59 -3.23 -4.79
CA ARG A 62 -7.41 -1.82 -4.41
C ARG A 62 -8.36 -0.86 -5.13
N LYS A 63 -8.78 -1.16 -6.36
CA LYS A 63 -9.72 -0.33 -7.12
C LYS A 63 -11.15 -0.43 -6.58
N LEU A 64 -11.48 -1.49 -5.83
CA LEU A 64 -12.78 -1.70 -5.19
C LEU A 64 -12.93 -0.90 -3.88
N PHE A 65 -11.83 -0.39 -3.33
CA PHE A 65 -11.85 0.42 -2.11
C PHE A 65 -11.73 1.90 -2.46
N PRO A 66 -12.31 2.78 -1.63
CA PRO A 66 -12.15 4.21 -1.80
C PRO A 66 -10.67 4.62 -1.70
N ARG A 67 -10.34 5.74 -2.32
CA ARG A 67 -9.04 6.40 -2.15
C ARG A 67 -8.99 7.08 -0.79
N LEU A 68 -7.79 7.15 -0.21
CA LEU A 68 -7.55 7.93 1.01
C LEU A 68 -8.00 9.39 0.83
N THR A 69 -8.89 9.85 1.71
CA THR A 69 -9.34 11.24 1.79
C THR A 69 -8.22 12.13 2.33
N GLU A 70 -8.29 13.44 2.09
CA GLU A 70 -7.31 14.38 2.66
C GLU A 70 -7.36 14.40 4.19
N GLU A 71 -8.55 14.28 4.77
CA GLU A 71 -8.74 14.20 6.22
C GLU A 71 -8.03 12.99 6.83
N ASP A 72 -8.22 11.81 6.27
CA ASP A 72 -7.56 10.60 6.75
C ASP A 72 -6.03 10.63 6.53
N LYS A 73 -5.57 11.28 5.46
CA LYS A 73 -4.13 11.53 5.27
C LYS A 73 -3.57 12.42 6.38
N SER A 74 -4.29 13.48 6.76
CA SER A 74 -3.89 14.35 7.85
C SER A 74 -3.86 13.62 9.20
N ILE A 75 -4.81 12.72 9.47
CA ILE A 75 -4.80 11.87 10.66
C ILE A 75 -3.54 11.01 10.68
N ILE A 76 -3.26 10.27 9.59
CA ILE A 76 -2.08 9.40 9.50
C ILE A 76 -0.79 10.20 9.73
N GLN A 77 -0.66 11.38 9.13
CA GLN A 77 0.53 12.21 9.26
C GLN A 77 0.68 12.77 10.69
N ARG A 78 -0.40 13.24 11.30
CA ARG A 78 -0.39 13.77 12.67
C ARG A 78 0.05 12.72 13.67
N GLU A 79 -0.59 11.54 13.63
CA GLU A 79 -0.23 10.42 14.51
C GLU A 79 1.20 9.97 14.27
N LEU A 80 1.65 9.94 13.00
CA LEU A 80 3.03 9.60 12.68
C LEU A 80 4.03 10.59 13.29
N VAL A 81 3.77 11.90 13.23
CA VAL A 81 4.62 12.92 13.85
C VAL A 81 4.67 12.71 15.36
N CYS A 82 3.53 12.49 16.01
CA CYS A 82 3.46 12.22 17.45
C CYS A 82 4.25 10.97 17.86
N PHE A 83 4.23 9.90 17.05
CA PHE A 83 5.02 8.71 17.37
C PHE A 83 6.51 8.94 17.15
N LEU A 84 6.90 9.55 16.03
CA LEU A 84 8.31 9.75 15.72
C LEU A 84 8.97 10.78 16.64
N SER A 85 8.27 11.84 17.06
CA SER A 85 8.78 12.80 18.06
C SER A 85 9.04 12.17 19.43
N ASN A 86 8.34 11.07 19.74
CA ASN A 86 8.52 10.32 20.99
C ASN A 86 9.55 9.18 20.87
N ASN A 87 10.38 9.15 19.80
CA ASN A 87 11.31 8.06 19.49
C ASN A 87 10.65 6.68 19.43
N GLN A 88 9.37 6.65 19.06
CA GLN A 88 8.57 5.45 19.05
C GLN A 88 8.49 4.88 17.63
N ALA A 89 9.08 3.69 17.43
CA ALA A 89 9.04 3.02 16.13
C ALA A 89 7.59 2.62 15.73
N PRO A 90 7.21 2.76 14.45
CA PRO A 90 5.92 2.28 13.98
C PRO A 90 5.85 0.76 14.09
N ASN A 91 5.00 0.26 14.99
CA ASN A 91 4.76 -1.17 15.19
C ASN A 91 3.34 -1.55 14.73
N LYS A 92 3.07 -2.86 14.63
CA LYS A 92 1.77 -3.36 14.13
C LYS A 92 0.58 -2.86 14.95
N GLN A 93 0.72 -2.76 16.28
CA GLN A 93 -0.35 -2.29 17.15
C GLN A 93 -0.70 -0.83 16.89
N ARG A 94 0.29 0.05 16.73
CA ARG A 94 0.07 1.47 16.38
C ARG A 94 -0.51 1.63 15.00
N GLN A 95 -0.08 0.81 14.04
CA GLN A 95 -0.70 0.81 12.71
C GLN A 95 -2.19 0.50 12.77
N LEU A 96 -2.59 -0.47 13.60
CA LEU A 96 -4.00 -0.79 13.84
C LEU A 96 -4.74 0.36 14.54
N GLN A 97 -4.10 1.03 15.50
CA GLN A 97 -4.67 2.20 16.16
C GLN A 97 -4.95 3.33 15.17
N ILE A 98 -3.98 3.70 14.33
CA ILE A 98 -4.20 4.71 13.28
C ILE A 98 -5.32 4.26 12.33
N GLN A 99 -5.34 2.99 11.92
CA GLN A 99 -6.40 2.47 11.05
C GLN A 99 -7.79 2.60 11.67
N SER A 100 -7.92 2.40 12.98
CA SER A 100 -9.21 2.54 13.67
C SER A 100 -9.70 4.00 13.79
N MET A 101 -8.83 4.98 13.57
CA MET A 101 -9.18 6.41 13.58
C MET A 101 -9.67 6.92 12.23
N LEU A 102 -9.54 6.12 11.17
CA LEU A 102 -9.88 6.56 9.82
C LEU A 102 -11.39 6.54 9.59
N SER A 103 -11.86 7.49 8.79
CA SER A 103 -13.29 7.68 8.50
C SER A 103 -13.96 6.50 7.80
N GLN A 104 -13.17 5.63 7.15
CA GLN A 104 -13.69 4.52 6.36
C GLN A 104 -12.68 3.37 6.24
N GLN A 105 -13.18 2.22 5.79
CA GLN A 105 -12.34 1.06 5.53
C GLN A 105 -11.57 1.23 4.22
N TYR A 106 -10.25 1.14 4.31
CA TYR A 106 -9.35 1.14 3.16
C TYR A 106 -8.82 -0.26 2.84
N HIS A 107 -8.41 -0.44 1.60
CA HIS A 107 -7.60 -1.60 1.24
C HIS A 107 -6.31 -1.59 2.06
N ARG A 108 -5.93 -2.75 2.64
CA ARG A 108 -4.75 -2.89 3.51
C ARG A 108 -3.49 -2.25 2.92
N ASN A 109 -3.23 -2.49 1.63
CA ASN A 109 -2.03 -1.97 0.96
C ASN A 109 -2.10 -0.45 0.77
N THR A 110 -3.30 0.14 0.61
CA THR A 110 -3.44 1.59 0.42
C THR A 110 -2.96 2.33 1.67
N PHE A 111 -3.40 1.90 2.85
CA PHE A 111 -2.89 2.40 4.12
C PHE A 111 -1.39 2.17 4.27
N THR A 112 -0.92 0.93 4.11
CA THR A 112 0.50 0.58 4.31
C THR A 112 1.43 1.36 3.38
N ILE A 113 1.05 1.54 2.11
CA ILE A 113 1.83 2.33 1.15
C ILE A 113 1.91 3.79 1.60
N PHE A 114 0.78 4.39 1.97
CA PHE A 114 0.75 5.78 2.40
C PHE A 114 1.56 6.01 3.69
N LEU A 115 1.40 5.14 4.68
CA LEU A 115 2.15 5.18 5.93
C LEU A 115 3.65 5.06 5.68
N ASN A 116 4.09 4.06 4.90
CA ASN A 116 5.50 3.84 4.60
C ASN A 116 6.11 5.01 3.82
N ASN A 117 5.37 5.59 2.88
CA ASN A 117 5.81 6.78 2.16
C ASN A 117 5.93 7.99 3.10
N SER A 118 5.02 8.13 4.06
CA SER A 118 5.04 9.20 5.06
C SER A 118 6.23 9.06 6.02
N ILE A 119 6.52 7.84 6.48
CA ILE A 119 7.72 7.53 7.30
C ILE A 119 8.99 7.92 6.54
N LYS A 120 9.12 7.46 5.29
CA LYS A 120 10.28 7.78 4.45
C LYS A 120 10.43 9.29 4.24
N LYS A 121 9.32 10.01 4.06
CA LYS A 121 9.34 11.47 3.93
C LYS A 121 9.84 12.13 5.22
N PHE A 122 9.32 11.73 6.38
CA PHE A 122 9.73 12.26 7.67
C PHE A 122 11.22 12.02 7.96
N GLN A 123 11.70 10.80 7.74
CA GLN A 123 13.11 10.44 7.94
C GLN A 123 14.06 11.27 7.06
N ARG A 124 13.64 11.61 5.84
CA ARG A 124 14.43 12.50 4.97
C ARG A 124 14.50 13.93 5.52
N VAL A 125 13.40 14.45 6.05
CA VAL A 125 13.37 15.80 6.64
C VAL A 125 14.24 15.85 7.90
N GLN A 126 14.14 14.85 8.78
CA GLN A 126 15.00 14.74 9.96
C GLN A 126 16.48 14.76 9.59
N LYS A 127 16.87 13.92 8.64
CA LYS A 127 18.26 13.89 8.18
C LYS A 127 18.74 15.23 7.62
N LEU A 128 17.91 15.93 6.84
CA LEU A 128 18.26 17.25 6.32
C LEU A 128 18.46 18.28 7.45
N ASN A 129 17.60 18.25 8.46
CA ASN A 129 17.72 19.13 9.62
C ASN A 129 18.99 18.82 10.42
N ASP A 130 19.32 17.53 10.62
CA ASP A 130 20.54 17.10 11.30
C ASP A 130 21.80 17.57 10.54
N ASP A 131 21.79 17.49 9.20
CA ASP A 131 22.87 17.93 8.32
C ASP A 131 23.04 19.49 8.35
N GLU A 132 21.93 20.24 8.43
CA GLU A 132 21.93 21.70 8.58
C GLU A 132 22.42 22.15 9.96
N GLU A 133 21.96 21.52 11.04
CA GLU A 133 22.41 21.82 12.42
C GLU A 133 23.91 21.53 12.59
N GLN A 134 24.42 20.44 12.02
CA GLN A 134 25.86 20.17 12.00
C GLN A 134 26.61 21.27 11.24
N SER A 135 26.14 21.67 10.06
CA SER A 135 26.77 22.70 9.24
C SER A 135 26.83 24.07 9.95
N LEU A 136 25.77 24.44 10.69
CA LEU A 136 25.74 25.65 11.51
C LEU A 136 26.70 25.57 12.71
N GLN A 137 26.77 24.43 13.40
CA GLN A 137 27.76 24.21 14.47
C GLN A 137 29.21 24.31 13.97
N TYR A 138 29.49 23.80 12.77
CA TYR A 138 30.82 23.94 12.14
C TYR A 138 31.14 25.39 11.81
N HIS A 139 30.17 26.21 11.40
CA HIS A 139 30.41 27.62 11.11
C HIS A 139 30.64 28.46 12.38
N ASP A 140 29.87 28.25 13.45
CA ASP A 140 30.06 28.96 14.72
C ASP A 140 31.36 28.56 15.45
N GLY A 141 31.79 27.29 15.30
CA GLY A 141 33.06 26.82 15.85
C GLY A 141 34.30 27.41 15.17
N VAL A 142 34.23 27.76 13.88
CA VAL A 142 35.36 28.30 13.12
C VAL A 142 35.63 29.78 13.47
N PHE A 143 34.59 30.56 13.82
CA PHE A 143 34.77 31.95 14.25
C PHE A 143 35.43 32.10 15.63
N SER A 144 35.37 31.06 16.48
CA SER A 144 36.04 31.07 17.79
C SER A 144 37.57 30.96 17.71
N TYR A 145 38.14 30.55 16.57
CA TYR A 145 39.60 30.35 16.42
C TYR A 145 40.33 31.52 15.76
N PHE A 146 39.64 32.59 15.38
CA PHE A 146 40.23 33.75 14.68
C PHE A 146 40.22 35.06 15.50
N LEU A 147 39.88 35.01 16.80
CA LEU A 147 39.88 36.18 17.71
C LEU A 147 40.73 35.98 18.98
N GLN A 148 41.85 35.24 18.89
CA GLN A 148 42.93 35.25 19.88
C GLN A 148 44.19 35.86 19.27
#